data_AF-A0A2S8A9L1-F1
#
_entry.id   AF-A0A2S8A9L1-F1
#
_cell.length_a   1.000
_cell.length_b   1.000
_cell.length_c   1.000
_cell.angle_alpha   90.00
_cell.angle_beta   90.00
_cell.angle_gamma   90.00
#
_symmetry.space_group_name_H-M   'P 1'
#
loop_
_entity.id
_entity.type
_entity.pdbx_description
1 polymer ?
#
loop_
_entity_poly.entity_id
_entity_poly.type
_entity_poly.pdbx_seq_one_letter_code
_entity_poly.pdbx_strand_id
1 'polypeptide(L)'
;MVLICIQISSCSNKCSVEGLEVSELLSTVSKEKYQLNYCSLLKRALSGDNISIKKISLLNFDDAVGYDHGSILVDLIERIGEDTYLDSIKNINNNDKNKVKGYLDIGLMYSNKNKEEFSRKYLKDVFPKVYDFLCLK
;
A
#
# COMPACT_ATOMS: atom_id res chain seq x y z
N MET A 1 4.96 -41.60 29.80
CA MET A 1 4.33 -40.29 29.51
C MET A 1 5.06 -39.68 28.33
N VAL A 2 4.43 -39.62 27.16
CA VAL A 2 4.99 -38.93 26.00
C VAL A 2 4.64 -37.46 26.14
N LEU A 3 5.63 -36.62 26.44
CA LEU A 3 5.50 -35.18 26.47
C LEU A 3 5.41 -34.69 25.01
N ILE A 4 4.21 -34.41 24.54
CA ILE A 4 3.98 -33.77 23.24
C ILE A 4 4.30 -32.29 23.43
N CYS A 5 5.51 -31.88 23.03
CA CYS A 5 5.87 -30.47 22.89
C CYS A 5 5.07 -29.89 21.72
N ILE A 6 3.94 -29.25 22.02
CA ILE A 6 3.22 -28.39 21.08
C ILE A 6 4.10 -27.16 20.87
N GLN A 7 4.98 -27.21 19.86
CA GLN A 7 5.65 -26.01 19.37
C GLN A 7 4.62 -25.17 18.62
N ILE A 8 3.94 -24.29 19.35
CA ILE A 8 3.33 -23.11 18.77
C ILE A 8 4.47 -22.20 18.31
N SER A 9 5.00 -22.47 17.12
CA SER A 9 5.77 -21.49 16.37
C SER A 9 4.82 -20.37 15.98
N SER A 10 4.68 -19.39 16.88
CA SER A 10 4.19 -18.07 16.50
C SER A 10 5.28 -17.45 15.62
N CYS A 11 5.31 -17.85 14.35
CA CYS A 11 6.02 -17.11 13.33
C CYS A 11 5.28 -15.79 13.19
N SER A 12 5.79 -14.74 13.86
CA SER A 12 5.37 -13.39 13.54
C SER A 12 5.68 -13.20 12.06
N ASN A 13 4.65 -13.17 11.21
CA ASN A 13 4.81 -12.93 9.77
C ASN A 13 5.06 -11.43 9.56
N LYS A 14 6.08 -10.89 10.24
CA LYS A 14 6.56 -9.53 10.02
C LYS A 14 7.10 -9.51 8.60
N CYS A 15 6.40 -8.74 7.78
CA CYS A 15 6.75 -8.59 6.39
C CYS A 15 7.46 -7.26 6.22
N SER A 16 8.70 -7.33 5.74
CA SER A 16 9.45 -6.16 5.30
C SER A 16 9.95 -6.40 3.89
N VAL A 17 9.65 -5.46 2.98
CA VAL A 17 10.07 -5.54 1.58
C VAL A 17 10.83 -4.27 1.26
N GLU A 18 12.14 -4.39 1.00
CA GLU A 18 13.03 -3.25 0.73
C GLU A 18 12.97 -2.14 1.80
N GLY A 19 12.79 -2.53 3.07
CA GLY A 19 12.70 -1.59 4.19
C GLY A 19 11.29 -1.01 4.42
N LEU A 20 10.30 -1.39 3.61
CA LEU A 20 8.89 -1.07 3.85
C LEU A 20 8.28 -2.13 4.77
N GLU A 21 7.90 -1.73 5.97
CA GLU A 21 7.22 -2.59 6.94
C GLU A 21 5.72 -2.69 6.61
N VAL A 22 5.25 -3.89 6.33
CA VAL A 22 3.83 -4.21 6.17
C VAL A 22 3.31 -4.70 7.51
N SER A 23 2.23 -4.08 8.00
CA SER A 23 1.63 -4.48 9.27
C SER A 23 1.12 -5.92 9.23
N GLU A 24 1.11 -6.56 10.39
CA GLU A 24 0.54 -7.91 10.54
C GLU A 24 -0.96 -7.92 10.21
N LEU A 25 -1.67 -6.85 10.56
CA LEU A 25 -3.09 -6.70 10.28
C LEU A 25 -3.35 -6.62 8.77
N LEU A 26 -2.61 -5.77 8.04
CA LEU A 26 -2.71 -5.67 6.58
C LEU A 26 -2.37 -6.99 5.90
N SER A 27 -1.34 -7.68 6.38
CA SER A 27 -0.96 -9.00 5.85
C SER A 27 -2.08 -10.04 6.06
N THR A 28 -2.66 -10.07 7.26
CA THR A 28 -3.74 -11.01 7.63
C THR A 28 -4.99 -10.75 6.82
N VAL A 29 -5.49 -9.52 6.82
CA VAL A 29 -6.72 -9.16 6.09
C VAL A 29 -6.55 -9.32 4.58
N SER A 30 -5.36 -9.04 4.03
CA SER A 30 -5.09 -9.31 2.61
C SER A 30 -5.21 -10.79 2.26
N LYS A 31 -4.70 -11.68 3.12
CA LYS A 31 -4.80 -13.12 2.95
C LYS A 31 -6.24 -13.60 3.06
N GLU A 32 -6.99 -13.10 4.04
CA GLU A 32 -8.37 -13.53 4.30
C GLU A 32 -9.35 -12.99 3.25
N LYS A 33 -9.28 -11.69 2.92
CA LYS A 33 -10.22 -11.02 2.00
C LYS A 33 -9.94 -11.34 0.53
N TYR A 34 -8.68 -11.51 0.16
CA TYR A 34 -8.26 -11.62 -1.24
C TYR A 34 -7.46 -12.88 -1.59
N GLN A 35 -7.21 -13.77 -0.63
CA GLN A 35 -6.37 -14.96 -0.82
C GLN A 35 -5.00 -14.64 -1.40
N LEU A 36 -4.45 -13.46 -1.07
CA LEU A 36 -3.17 -12.99 -1.61
C LEU A 36 -2.12 -12.80 -0.51
N ASN A 37 -0.86 -12.99 -0.89
CA ASN A 37 0.27 -12.57 -0.08
C ASN A 37 0.63 -11.12 -0.44
N TYR A 38 0.33 -10.19 0.47
CA TYR A 38 0.51 -8.75 0.23
C TYR A 38 1.97 -8.40 -0.02
N CYS A 39 2.91 -9.05 0.68
CA CYS A 39 4.34 -8.83 0.57
C CYS A 39 4.89 -9.26 -0.78
N SER A 40 4.47 -10.42 -1.26
CA SER A 40 4.86 -10.88 -2.60
C SER A 40 4.33 -9.95 -3.68
N LEU A 41 3.11 -9.43 -3.50
CA LEU A 41 2.54 -8.43 -4.40
C LEU A 41 3.32 -7.10 -4.35
N LEU A 42 3.62 -6.60 -3.15
CA LEU A 42 4.41 -5.38 -2.95
C LEU A 42 5.82 -5.51 -3.54
N LYS A 43 6.50 -6.65 -3.32
CA LYS A 43 7.83 -6.93 -3.88
C LYS A 43 7.86 -6.85 -5.40
N ARG A 44 6.83 -7.39 -6.06
CA ARG A 44 6.70 -7.29 -7.51
C ARG A 44 6.35 -5.86 -7.96
N ALA A 45 5.51 -5.16 -7.22
CA ALA A 45 5.19 -3.78 -7.51
C ALA A 45 6.44 -2.88 -7.44
N LEU A 46 7.27 -3.07 -6.41
CA LEU A 46 8.55 -2.36 -6.24
C LEU A 46 9.56 -2.66 -7.36
N SER A 47 9.50 -3.84 -7.97
CA SER A 47 10.31 -4.16 -9.15
C SER A 47 9.77 -3.58 -10.47
N GLY A 48 8.74 -2.72 -10.42
CA GLY A 48 8.17 -2.08 -11.61
C GLY A 48 7.16 -2.94 -12.38
N ASP A 49 6.64 -4.03 -11.81
CA ASP A 49 5.66 -4.87 -12.50
C ASP A 49 4.28 -4.17 -12.55
N ASN A 50 3.93 -3.63 -13.71
CA ASN A 50 2.70 -2.85 -13.91
C ASN A 50 1.43 -3.57 -13.46
N ILE A 51 1.36 -4.89 -13.62
CA ILE A 51 0.21 -5.69 -13.17
C ILE A 51 0.11 -5.68 -11.65
N SER A 52 1.24 -5.84 -10.95
CA SER A 52 1.28 -5.81 -9.50
C SER A 52 1.04 -4.41 -8.94
N ILE A 53 1.60 -3.37 -9.56
CA ILE A 53 1.34 -1.97 -9.19
C ILE A 53 -0.16 -1.67 -9.32
N LYS A 54 -0.77 -2.02 -10.45
CA LYS A 54 -2.21 -1.85 -10.62
C LYS A 54 -3.00 -2.64 -9.58
N LYS A 55 -2.66 -3.91 -9.39
CA LYS A 55 -3.41 -4.79 -8.48
C LYS A 55 -3.33 -4.30 -7.04
N ILE A 56 -2.15 -3.90 -6.55
CA ILE A 56 -2.00 -3.42 -5.18
C ILE A 56 -2.75 -2.10 -4.98
N SER A 57 -2.72 -1.19 -5.96
CA SER A 57 -3.42 0.09 -5.91
C SER A 57 -4.95 -0.03 -5.85
N LEU A 58 -5.49 -1.16 -6.32
CA LEU A 58 -6.93 -1.40 -6.40
C LEU A 58 -7.47 -2.30 -5.27
N LEU A 59 -6.62 -2.70 -4.32
CA LEU A 59 -7.11 -3.38 -3.12
C LEU A 59 -7.96 -2.42 -2.28
N ASN A 60 -9.02 -2.94 -1.68
CA ASN A 60 -9.99 -2.14 -0.94
C ASN A 60 -10.10 -2.66 0.49
N PHE A 61 -9.49 -1.92 1.40
CA PHE A 61 -9.51 -2.18 2.83
C PHE A 61 -10.33 -1.14 3.57
N ASP A 62 -10.95 -1.60 4.64
CA ASP A 62 -11.78 -0.78 5.52
C ASP A 62 -11.00 -0.49 6.82
N ASP A 63 -11.42 0.54 7.56
CA ASP A 63 -10.87 0.91 8.87
C ASP A 63 -9.34 1.07 8.90
N ALA A 64 -8.71 0.67 10.02
CA ALA A 64 -7.27 0.81 10.26
C ALA A 64 -6.40 0.17 9.17
N VAL A 65 -6.90 -0.89 8.52
CA VAL A 65 -6.19 -1.59 7.44
C VAL A 65 -6.04 -0.69 6.21
N GLY A 66 -7.02 0.17 5.95
CA GLY A 66 -6.96 1.16 4.90
C GLY A 66 -5.86 2.19 5.12
N TYR A 67 -5.55 2.52 6.38
CA TYR A 67 -4.50 3.50 6.73
C TYR A 67 -3.12 2.91 6.43
N ASP A 68 -2.88 1.68 6.88
CA ASP A 68 -1.64 0.94 6.58
C ASP A 68 -1.47 0.76 5.07
N HIS A 69 -2.54 0.41 4.36
CA HIS A 69 -2.52 0.27 2.91
C HIS A 69 -2.16 1.58 2.21
N GLY A 70 -2.77 2.70 2.63
CA GLY A 70 -2.46 4.03 2.11
C GLY A 70 -1.00 4.43 2.29
N SER A 71 -0.41 4.17 3.46
CA SER A 71 1.01 4.43 3.70
C SER A 71 1.90 3.64 2.74
N ILE A 72 1.59 2.35 2.51
CA ILE A 72 2.34 1.53 1.56
C ILE A 72 2.22 2.06 0.13
N LEU A 73 1.04 2.55 -0.29
CA LEU A 73 0.89 3.12 -1.64
C LEU A 73 1.73 4.40 -1.81
N VAL A 74 1.79 5.26 -0.80
CA VAL A 74 2.69 6.43 -0.81
C VAL A 74 4.14 5.98 -0.96
N ASP A 75 4.61 5.08 -0.11
CA ASP A 75 5.98 4.57 -0.15
C ASP A 75 6.32 3.89 -1.49
N LEU A 76 5.36 3.18 -2.08
CA LEU A 76 5.51 2.58 -3.39
C LEU A 76 5.73 3.65 -4.47
N ILE A 77 4.89 4.70 -4.52
CA ILE A 77 5.03 5.78 -5.50
C ILE A 77 6.34 6.52 -5.31
N GLU A 78 6.75 6.84 -4.06
CA GLU A 78 8.05 7.45 -3.78
C GLU A 78 9.20 6.61 -4.36
N ARG A 79 9.07 5.28 -4.31
CA ARG A 79 10.13 4.36 -4.71
C ARG A 79 10.22 4.14 -6.22
N ILE A 80 9.07 4.03 -6.90
CA ILE A 80 9.03 3.70 -8.33
C ILE A 80 8.87 4.93 -9.24
N GLY A 81 8.50 6.07 -8.65
CA GLY A 81 8.21 7.32 -9.36
C GLY A 81 6.78 7.40 -9.90
N GLU A 82 6.28 8.63 -10.04
CA GLU A 82 4.92 8.90 -10.52
C GLU A 82 4.65 8.35 -11.92
N ASP A 83 5.61 8.47 -12.85
CA ASP A 83 5.41 8.06 -14.25
C ASP A 83 5.16 6.54 -14.35
N THR A 84 5.96 5.73 -13.66
CA THR A 84 5.78 4.27 -13.58
C THR A 84 4.44 3.89 -12.96
N TYR A 85 4.07 4.59 -11.88
CA TYR A 85 2.80 4.35 -11.20
C TYR A 85 1.61 4.68 -12.11
N LEU A 86 1.64 5.84 -12.77
CA LEU A 86 0.61 6.29 -13.69
C LEU A 86 0.45 5.35 -14.88
N ASP A 87 1.55 4.89 -15.48
CA ASP A 87 1.49 3.93 -16.57
C ASP A 87 0.78 2.64 -16.19
N SER A 88 0.89 2.23 -14.93
CA SER A 88 0.23 1.05 -14.38
C SER A 88 -1.27 1.25 -14.16
N ILE A 89 -1.70 2.46 -13.79
CA ILE A 89 -3.09 2.75 -13.41
C ILE A 89 -3.88 3.56 -14.44
N LYS A 90 -3.30 3.95 -15.58
CA LYS A 90 -3.94 4.83 -16.59
C LYS A 90 -5.32 4.40 -17.09
N ASN A 91 -5.64 3.11 -17.02
CA ASN A 91 -6.90 2.53 -17.50
C ASN A 91 -7.89 2.16 -16.39
N ILE A 92 -7.80 2.79 -15.21
CA ILE A 92 -8.79 2.61 -14.13
C ILE A 92 -10.01 3.53 -14.32
N ASN A 93 -11.17 3.13 -13.81
CA ASN A 93 -12.38 3.94 -13.88
C ASN A 93 -12.40 5.04 -12.80
N ASN A 94 -13.34 5.97 -12.89
CA ASN A 94 -13.45 7.10 -11.95
C ASN A 94 -13.73 6.68 -10.49
N ASN A 95 -14.42 5.56 -10.28
CA ASN A 95 -14.63 5.03 -8.92
C ASN A 95 -13.32 4.54 -8.31
N ASP A 96 -12.51 3.83 -9.09
CA ASP A 96 -11.18 3.37 -8.67
C ASP A 96 -10.23 4.55 -8.46
N LYS A 97 -10.28 5.59 -9.31
CA LYS A 97 -9.53 6.84 -9.09
C LYS A 97 -9.84 7.46 -7.73
N ASN A 98 -11.13 7.57 -7.38
CA ASN A 98 -11.55 8.14 -6.10
C ASN A 98 -11.04 7.33 -4.90
N LYS A 99 -11.05 5.99 -5.01
CA LYS A 99 -10.52 5.11 -3.96
C LYS A 99 -9.01 5.26 -3.79
N VAL A 100 -8.26 5.19 -4.90
CA VAL A 100 -6.80 5.39 -4.90
C VAL A 100 -6.47 6.75 -4.27
N LYS A 101 -7.16 7.82 -4.69
CA LYS A 101 -6.99 9.15 -4.12
C LYS A 101 -7.21 9.15 -2.60
N GLY A 102 -8.28 8.53 -2.12
CA GLY A 102 -8.59 8.44 -0.69
C GLY A 102 -7.48 7.75 0.11
N TYR A 103 -6.95 6.63 -0.39
CA TYR A 103 -5.83 5.96 0.26
C TYR A 103 -4.55 6.78 0.26
N LEU A 104 -4.23 7.48 -0.84
CA LEU A 104 -3.05 8.33 -0.91
C LEU A 104 -3.16 9.55 0.01
N ASP A 105 -4.33 10.19 0.09
CA ASP A 105 -4.57 11.31 1.01
C ASP A 105 -4.36 10.88 2.47
N ILE A 106 -4.92 9.73 2.87
CA ILE A 106 -4.74 9.17 4.21
C ILE A 106 -3.29 8.73 4.44
N GLY A 107 -2.67 8.04 3.47
CA GLY A 107 -1.29 7.58 3.57
C GLY A 107 -0.32 8.73 3.83
N LEU A 108 -0.50 9.85 3.14
CA LEU A 108 0.31 11.05 3.34
C LEU A 108 0.12 11.66 4.75
N MET A 109 -1.11 11.60 5.30
CA MET A 109 -1.40 12.08 6.65
C MET A 109 -0.74 11.25 7.75
N TYR A 110 -0.60 9.94 7.55
CA TYR A 110 -0.12 9.01 8.58
C TYR A 110 1.28 8.41 8.32
N SER A 111 1.92 8.74 7.19
CA SER A 111 3.25 8.21 6.86
C SER A 111 4.30 8.61 7.91
N ASN A 112 5.00 7.61 8.46
CA ASN A 112 5.96 7.77 9.55
C ASN A 112 7.23 8.57 9.18
N LYS A 113 7.47 8.83 7.89
CA LYS A 113 8.67 9.50 7.39
C LYS A 113 8.69 11.01 7.65
N ASN A 114 7.57 11.61 8.04
CA ASN A 114 7.45 13.05 8.28
C ASN A 114 7.17 13.38 9.75
N LYS A 115 7.96 12.81 10.68
CA LYS A 115 7.90 13.15 12.12
C LYS A 115 8.32 14.59 12.45
N GLU A 116 8.87 15.32 11.48
CA GLU A 116 8.98 16.78 11.58
C GLU A 116 7.61 17.43 11.36
N GLU A 117 6.90 17.55 12.49
CA GLU A 117 5.94 18.61 12.82
C GLU A 117 4.84 18.88 11.78
N PHE A 118 3.74 18.13 11.87
CA PHE A 118 2.38 18.55 11.44
C PHE A 118 2.23 19.21 10.05
N SER A 119 3.20 19.07 9.15
CA SER A 119 3.12 19.59 7.79
C SER A 119 2.22 18.64 7.01
N ARG A 120 0.93 18.99 6.97
CA ARG A 120 -0.05 18.33 6.10
C ARG A 120 0.47 18.43 4.66
N LYS A 121 1.07 17.35 4.18
CA LYS A 121 1.47 17.22 2.78
C LYS A 121 0.22 16.86 1.99
N TYR A 122 -0.18 17.74 1.08
CA TYR A 122 -1.29 17.45 0.18
C TYR A 122 -0.79 16.60 -0.99
N LEU A 123 -1.64 15.72 -1.51
CA LEU A 123 -1.30 14.85 -2.64
C LEU A 123 -0.76 15.63 -3.85
N LYS A 124 -1.35 16.80 -4.14
CA LYS A 124 -0.89 17.70 -5.21
C LYS A 124 0.55 18.21 -5.04
N ASP A 125 1.04 18.29 -3.80
CA ASP A 125 2.36 18.85 -3.51
C ASP A 125 3.44 17.75 -3.54
N VAL A 126 3.05 16.50 -3.23
CA VAL A 126 3.97 15.36 -3.18
C VAL A 126 4.00 14.59 -4.51
N PHE A 127 2.84 14.37 -5.11
CA PHE A 127 2.68 13.63 -6.36
C PHE A 127 1.75 14.42 -7.32
N PRO A 128 2.22 15.54 -7.89
CA PRO A 128 1.39 16.41 -8.73
C PRO A 128 0.81 15.70 -9.96
N LYS A 129 1.56 14.83 -10.64
CA LYS A 129 1.07 14.12 -11.83
C LYS A 129 0.00 13.10 -11.46
N VAL A 130 0.20 12.38 -10.35
CA VAL A 130 -0.78 11.44 -9.80
C VAL A 130 -2.04 12.18 -9.38
N TYR A 131 -1.90 13.33 -8.70
CA TYR A 131 -3.02 14.18 -8.31
C TYR A 131 -3.86 14.59 -9.52
N ASP A 132 -3.23 15.12 -10.56
CA ASP A 132 -3.91 15.56 -11.78
C ASP A 132 -4.67 14.40 -12.43
N PHE A 133 -4.02 13.24 -12.61
CA PHE A 133 -4.67 12.06 -13.18
C PHE A 133 -5.92 11.61 -12.39
N LEU A 134 -5.84 11.62 -11.05
CA LEU A 134 -6.91 11.16 -10.18
C LEU A 134 -8.06 12.16 -10.06
N CYS A 135 -7.81 13.45 -10.28
CA CYS A 135 -8.81 14.52 -10.15
C CYS A 135 -9.44 14.94 -11.48
N LEU A 136 -8.82 14.64 -12.61
CA LEU A 136 -9.38 14.89 -13.94
C LEU A 136 -10.54 13.91 -14.23
N LYS A 137 -11.72 14.49 -14.50
CA LYS A 137 -12.96 13.79 -14.85
C LYS A 137 -12.99 13.31 -16.30
#